data_AF-A0AAD9V996-F1
#
_entry.id   AF-A0AAD9V996-F1
#
_cell.length_a   1.000
_cell.length_b   1.000
_cell.length_c   1.000
_cell.angle_alpha   90.00
_cell.angle_beta   90.00
_cell.angle_gamma   90.00
#
_symmetry.space_group_name_H-M   'P 1'
#
loop_
_entity.id
_entity.type
_entity.pdbx_description
1 polymer ?
#
loop_
_entity_poly.entity_id
_entity_poly.type
_entity_poly.pdbx_seq_one_letter_code
_entity_poly.pdbx_strand_id
1 'polypeptide(L)'
;MAAAKNICNNLIEEYFHMGFSYKEIIDCLFLNHELNLSLRQLKRVLSKKNLGRRRFSSFDEVVDAIEEELNSSGSVVGYRSMWQKLVVNHKLSVSKEFVRNALRILDPEGVERRSRHRLQRRQYHAKGPNFIWHIDGYDKLKPYGFCIHGCIDGYSRKIMWLQVGRTNNHPGIIASYFLDCVQNVGGTARVIRGDFGTENVRIAAIQRYLRHEADDSMSGEKSFLYSRSVSNQRIEAWWGQLRRSASDWWMTHFEQLRISGLYCDADVVHVECLLFCYMAIIHEELQRVARLWNLHRIRPSTRNNSSPHGRPCLLYQHPEIAGTVDYKHDVVIDDLDVARHMCCDDLPMDLSPEFTARAEVIMTEEGLRVPENANEARTLYITLINEINKII
;
A
#
# COMPACT_ATOMS: atom_id res chain seq x y z
N MET A 1 40.51 -32.96 -32.13
CA MET A 1 41.24 -31.89 -31.41
C MET A 1 40.88 -30.46 -31.85
N ALA A 2 40.73 -30.15 -33.13
CA ALA A 2 40.41 -28.78 -33.58
C ALA A 2 39.02 -28.27 -33.15
N ALA A 3 37.99 -29.14 -33.18
CA ALA A 3 36.62 -28.78 -32.79
C ALA A 3 36.47 -28.41 -31.30
N ALA A 4 37.02 -29.22 -30.39
CA ALA A 4 37.01 -28.94 -28.95
C ALA A 4 37.76 -27.64 -28.59
N LYS A 5 38.85 -27.34 -29.30
CA LYS A 5 39.60 -26.09 -29.14
C LYS A 5 38.82 -24.87 -29.62
N ASN A 6 37.97 -25.04 -30.64
CA ASN A 6 37.12 -23.96 -31.16
C ASN A 6 35.97 -23.66 -30.19
N ILE A 7 35.33 -24.70 -29.64
CA ILE A 7 34.28 -24.58 -28.62
C ILE A 7 34.81 -23.84 -27.38
N CYS A 8 35.99 -24.24 -26.88
CA CYS A 8 36.64 -23.59 -25.76
C CYS A 8 36.94 -22.10 -26.01
N ASN A 9 37.42 -21.73 -27.19
CA ASN A 9 37.68 -20.33 -27.53
C ASN A 9 36.41 -19.48 -27.62
N ASN A 10 35.29 -20.06 -28.05
CA ASN A 10 34.00 -19.37 -28.13
C ASN A 10 33.42 -19.14 -26.72
N LEU A 11 33.48 -20.14 -25.83
CA LEU A 11 33.06 -20.00 -24.44
C LEU A 11 33.89 -18.95 -23.68
N ILE A 12 35.21 -18.90 -23.94
CA ILE A 12 36.09 -17.86 -23.38
C ILE A 12 35.63 -16.45 -23.78
N GLU A 13 35.27 -16.27 -25.05
CA GLU A 13 34.81 -14.99 -25.59
C GLU A 13 33.44 -14.62 -25.03
N GLU A 14 32.52 -15.58 -24.95
CA GLU A 14 31.20 -15.38 -24.36
C GLU A 14 31.28 -14.95 -22.90
N TYR A 15 32.00 -15.68 -22.06
CA TYR A 15 32.20 -15.31 -20.65
C TYR A 15 32.97 -14.00 -20.50
N PHE A 16 33.86 -13.66 -21.43
CA PHE A 16 34.49 -12.36 -21.46
C PHE A 16 33.48 -11.24 -21.68
N HIS A 17 32.56 -11.39 -22.63
CA HIS A 17 31.50 -10.40 -22.90
C HIS A 17 30.42 -10.35 -21.82
N MET A 18 30.21 -11.43 -21.05
CA MET A 18 29.37 -11.41 -19.84
C MET A 18 30.00 -10.61 -18.68
N GLY A 19 31.23 -10.11 -18.83
CA GLY A 19 31.90 -9.27 -17.84
C GLY A 19 32.65 -10.04 -16.74
N PHE A 20 32.78 -11.36 -16.85
CA PHE A 20 33.45 -12.20 -15.84
C PHE A 20 34.94 -11.85 -15.72
N SER A 21 35.46 -11.81 -14.49
CA SER A 21 36.89 -11.72 -14.22
C SER A 21 37.63 -12.93 -14.80
N TYR A 22 38.93 -12.81 -15.02
CA TYR A 22 39.71 -13.93 -15.55
C TYR A 22 39.66 -15.17 -14.67
N LYS A 23 39.50 -15.00 -13.34
CA LYS A 23 39.34 -16.12 -12.42
C LYS A 23 37.97 -16.79 -12.62
N GLU A 24 36.90 -16.00 -12.66
CA GLU A 24 35.54 -16.51 -12.89
C GLU A 24 35.43 -17.23 -14.25
N ILE A 25 36.07 -16.72 -15.31
CA ILE A 25 36.10 -17.42 -16.61
C ILE A 25 36.75 -18.80 -16.48
N ILE A 26 37.87 -18.92 -15.75
CA ILE A 26 38.54 -20.21 -15.51
C ILE A 26 37.66 -21.14 -14.70
N ASP A 27 37.07 -20.63 -13.61
CA ASP A 27 36.22 -21.39 -12.71
C ASP A 27 34.95 -21.89 -13.45
N CYS A 28 34.31 -21.06 -14.28
CA CYS A 28 33.15 -21.45 -15.08
C CYS A 28 33.50 -22.46 -16.17
N LEU A 29 34.67 -22.34 -16.81
CA LEU A 29 35.12 -23.32 -17.80
C LEU A 29 35.39 -24.68 -17.16
N PHE A 30 35.93 -24.70 -15.93
CA PHE A 30 36.15 -25.92 -15.18
C PHE A 30 34.84 -26.54 -14.69
N LEU A 31 33.99 -25.77 -14.01
CA LEU A 31 32.79 -26.28 -13.35
C LEU A 31 31.65 -26.65 -14.31
N ASN A 32 31.46 -25.87 -15.39
CA ASN A 32 30.31 -26.06 -16.27
C ASN A 32 30.65 -26.87 -17.53
N HIS A 33 31.92 -26.94 -17.91
CA HIS A 33 32.36 -27.54 -19.19
C HIS A 33 33.51 -28.55 -19.03
N GLU A 34 33.97 -28.80 -17.80
CA GLU A 34 35.10 -29.70 -17.50
C GLU A 34 36.41 -29.31 -18.23
N LEU A 35 36.54 -28.04 -18.63
CA LEU A 35 37.69 -27.51 -19.36
C LEU A 35 38.70 -26.87 -18.39
N ASN A 36 39.82 -27.55 -18.15
CA ASN A 36 40.88 -27.02 -17.28
C ASN A 36 41.84 -26.10 -18.06
N LEU A 37 41.90 -24.82 -17.67
CA LEU A 37 42.73 -23.78 -18.29
C LEU A 37 43.51 -22.99 -17.26
N SER A 38 44.80 -22.82 -17.50
CA SER A 38 45.61 -21.86 -16.76
C SER A 38 45.30 -20.42 -17.17
N LEU A 39 45.52 -19.47 -16.25
CA LEU A 39 45.42 -18.04 -16.52
C LEU A 39 46.28 -17.59 -17.72
N ARG A 40 47.44 -18.23 -17.93
CA ARG A 40 48.32 -17.94 -19.07
C ARG A 40 47.68 -18.35 -20.39
N GLN A 41 47.03 -19.52 -20.44
CA GLN A 41 46.32 -19.99 -21.63
C GLN A 41 45.12 -19.10 -21.95
N LEU A 42 44.31 -18.74 -20.94
CA LEU A 42 43.19 -17.80 -21.09
C LEU A 42 43.65 -16.47 -21.67
N LYS A 43 44.66 -15.83 -21.06
CA LYS A 43 45.22 -14.55 -21.56
C LYS A 43 45.75 -14.65 -22.98
N ARG A 44 46.35 -15.79 -23.36
CA ARG A 44 46.82 -16.03 -24.73
C ARG A 44 45.68 -16.11 -25.74
N VAL A 45 44.58 -16.78 -25.40
CA VAL A 45 43.39 -16.88 -26.25
C VAL A 45 42.74 -15.50 -26.43
N LEU A 46 42.53 -14.77 -25.33
CA LEU A 46 41.96 -13.42 -25.36
C LEU A 46 42.83 -12.45 -26.17
N SER A 47 44.16 -12.50 -25.99
CA SER A 47 45.11 -11.67 -26.76
C SER A 47 45.02 -11.94 -28.27
N LYS A 48 44.91 -13.22 -28.68
CA LYS A 48 44.71 -13.58 -30.10
C LYS A 48 43.41 -13.04 -30.69
N LYS A 49 42.36 -12.91 -29.86
CA LYS A 49 41.07 -12.31 -30.22
C LYS A 49 41.04 -10.80 -30.02
N ASN A 50 42.18 -10.18 -29.70
CA ASN A 50 42.30 -8.77 -29.33
C ASN A 50 41.50 -8.31 -28.09
N LEU A 51 40.99 -9.23 -27.28
CA LEU A 51 40.20 -8.96 -26.10
C LEU A 51 41.11 -8.72 -24.88
N GLY A 52 40.97 -7.58 -24.23
CA GLY A 52 41.72 -7.26 -23.01
C GLY A 52 40.99 -6.28 -22.12
N ARG A 53 40.92 -6.57 -20.82
CA ARG A 53 40.23 -5.70 -19.83
C ARG A 53 40.85 -4.31 -19.64
N ARG A 54 42.05 -4.08 -20.19
CA ARG A 54 42.76 -2.78 -20.20
C ARG A 54 42.89 -2.18 -21.60
N ARG A 55 42.23 -2.78 -22.59
CA ARG A 55 42.05 -2.20 -23.93
C ARG A 55 40.68 -1.56 -23.92
N PHE A 56 40.64 -0.24 -23.85
CA PHE A 56 39.38 0.48 -23.77
C PHE A 56 38.81 0.70 -25.18
N SER A 57 37.49 0.67 -25.29
CA SER A 57 36.77 1.09 -26.50
C SER A 57 37.02 2.58 -26.79
N SER A 58 36.69 3.03 -28.00
CA SER A 58 36.88 4.43 -28.35
C SER A 58 36.00 5.34 -27.47
N PHE A 59 36.41 6.59 -27.31
CA PHE A 59 35.67 7.55 -26.49
C PHE A 59 34.25 7.76 -27.05
N ASP A 60 34.15 7.95 -28.36
CA ASP A 60 32.88 8.24 -29.04
C ASP A 60 31.91 7.06 -28.92
N GLU A 61 32.36 5.83 -29.15
CA GLU A 61 31.53 4.62 -29.00
C GLU A 61 30.95 4.47 -27.59
N VAL A 62 31.72 4.83 -26.56
CA VAL A 62 31.28 4.73 -25.17
C VAL A 62 30.28 5.82 -24.83
N VAL A 63 30.47 7.04 -25.34
CA VAL A 63 29.54 8.16 -25.11
C VAL A 63 28.21 7.89 -25.81
N ASP A 64 28.24 7.48 -27.08
CA ASP A 64 27.04 7.15 -27.87
C ASP A 64 26.21 6.06 -27.18
N ALA A 65 26.85 4.99 -26.69
CA ALA A 65 26.18 3.92 -25.96
C ALA A 65 25.61 4.39 -24.61
N ILE A 66 26.26 5.34 -23.93
CA ILE A 66 25.71 5.95 -22.71
C ILE A 66 24.47 6.77 -23.05
N GLU A 67 24.50 7.57 -24.10
CA GLU A 67 23.35 8.38 -24.53
C GLU A 67 22.17 7.50 -24.96
N GLU A 68 22.42 6.40 -25.69
CA GLU A 68 21.40 5.42 -26.06
C GLU A 68 20.74 4.80 -24.82
N GLU A 69 21.53 4.39 -23.82
CA GLU A 69 21.00 3.85 -22.56
C GLU A 69 20.25 4.91 -21.75
N LEU A 70 20.73 6.16 -21.73
CA LEU A 70 20.06 7.28 -21.06
C LEU A 70 18.71 7.64 -21.71
N ASN A 71 18.57 7.45 -23.03
CA ASN A 71 17.29 7.61 -23.73
C ASN A 71 16.27 6.50 -23.41
N SER A 72 16.64 5.53 -22.57
CA SER A 72 15.79 4.42 -22.18
C SER A 72 15.88 4.11 -20.67
N SER A 73 15.84 2.83 -20.31
CA SER A 73 15.91 2.35 -18.92
C SER A 73 17.24 2.64 -18.22
N GLY A 74 18.28 3.07 -18.93
CA GLY A 74 19.55 3.50 -18.35
C GLY A 74 19.46 4.83 -17.59
N SER A 75 18.46 5.67 -17.87
CA SER A 75 18.22 6.95 -17.14
C SER A 75 17.97 6.78 -15.64
N VAL A 76 17.56 5.60 -15.18
CA VAL A 76 17.24 5.35 -13.77
C VAL A 76 18.35 4.63 -13.00
N VAL A 77 19.37 4.10 -13.69
CA VAL A 77 20.39 3.26 -13.05
C VAL A 77 21.63 4.07 -12.65
N GLY A 78 22.32 3.61 -11.59
CA GLY A 78 23.59 4.21 -11.17
C GLY A 78 24.76 3.82 -12.07
N TYR A 79 25.90 4.52 -11.93
CA TYR A 79 27.08 4.34 -12.78
C TYR A 79 27.62 2.89 -12.81
N ARG A 80 27.44 2.11 -11.73
CA ARG A 80 27.85 0.69 -11.69
C ARG A 80 27.01 -0.19 -12.60
N SER A 81 25.70 0.03 -12.60
CA SER A 81 24.76 -0.69 -13.46
C SER A 81 24.87 -0.22 -14.90
N MET A 82 25.07 1.09 -15.13
CA MET A 82 25.37 1.62 -16.46
C MET A 82 26.66 0.98 -17.02
N TRP A 83 27.72 0.93 -16.22
CA TRP A 83 28.96 0.24 -16.60
C TRP A 83 28.72 -1.23 -16.97
N GLN A 84 27.88 -1.95 -16.22
CA GLN A 84 27.55 -3.34 -16.53
C GLN A 84 26.79 -3.47 -17.84
N LYS A 85 25.83 -2.57 -18.13
CA LYS A 85 25.12 -2.53 -19.41
C LYS A 85 26.07 -2.28 -20.58
N LEU A 86 27.00 -1.34 -20.45
CA LEU A 86 28.03 -1.08 -21.48
C LEU A 86 28.90 -2.31 -21.74
N VAL A 87 29.26 -3.07 -20.70
CA VAL A 87 30.07 -4.29 -20.83
C VAL A 87 29.28 -5.45 -21.43
N VAL A 88 28.05 -5.67 -20.97
CA VAL A 88 27.26 -6.87 -21.33
C VAL A 88 26.45 -6.67 -22.60
N ASN A 89 25.73 -5.57 -22.71
CA ASN A 89 24.83 -5.30 -23.84
C ASN A 89 25.60 -4.74 -25.03
N HIS A 90 26.48 -3.76 -24.77
CA HIS A 90 27.23 -3.05 -25.82
C HIS A 90 28.60 -3.68 -26.09
N LYS A 91 29.02 -4.69 -25.30
CA LYS A 91 30.32 -5.38 -25.42
C LYS A 91 31.53 -4.44 -25.34
N LEU A 92 31.37 -3.27 -24.72
CA LEU A 92 32.41 -2.26 -24.61
C LEU A 92 33.32 -2.52 -23.42
N SER A 93 34.57 -2.10 -23.57
CA SER A 93 35.56 -2.15 -22.50
C SER A 93 35.80 -0.74 -21.99
N VAL A 94 35.28 -0.42 -20.81
CA VAL A 94 35.36 0.91 -20.20
C VAL A 94 35.64 0.81 -18.70
N SER A 95 36.35 1.78 -18.14
CA SER A 95 36.55 1.84 -16.68
C SER A 95 35.28 2.35 -15.98
N LYS A 96 34.98 1.81 -14.79
CA LYS A 96 33.86 2.28 -13.97
C LYS A 96 33.96 3.78 -13.66
N GLU A 97 35.18 4.27 -13.48
CA GLU A 97 35.45 5.66 -13.15
C GLU A 97 35.18 6.61 -14.32
N PHE A 98 35.51 6.17 -15.54
CA PHE A 98 35.14 6.90 -16.75
C PHE A 98 33.62 7.04 -16.86
N VAL A 99 32.86 5.94 -16.71
CA VAL A 99 31.38 5.98 -16.74
C VAL A 99 30.83 6.91 -15.66
N ARG A 100 31.43 6.89 -14.46
CA ARG A 100 31.05 7.77 -13.35
C ARG A 100 31.22 9.25 -13.70
N ASN A 101 32.29 9.61 -14.41
CA ASN A 101 32.56 10.99 -14.83
C ASN A 101 31.72 11.39 -16.05
N ALA A 102 31.59 10.51 -17.05
CA ALA A 102 30.74 10.73 -18.21
C ALA A 102 29.28 10.99 -17.80
N LEU A 103 28.72 10.20 -16.89
CA LEU A 103 27.34 10.43 -16.39
C LEU A 103 27.17 11.75 -15.64
N ARG A 104 28.22 12.29 -14.99
CA ARG A 104 28.14 13.63 -14.36
C ARG A 104 28.07 14.75 -15.39
N ILE A 105 28.55 14.51 -16.60
CA ILE A 105 28.56 15.47 -17.70
C ILE A 105 27.29 15.33 -18.53
N LEU A 106 26.93 14.10 -18.90
CA LEU A 106 25.80 13.79 -19.80
C LEU A 106 24.43 13.81 -19.08
N ASP A 107 24.38 13.46 -17.79
CA ASP A 107 23.13 13.43 -17.00
C ASP A 107 23.37 14.00 -15.58
N PRO A 108 23.81 15.27 -15.45
CA PRO A 108 24.09 15.89 -14.16
C PRO A 108 22.85 15.88 -13.25
N GLU A 109 21.68 16.16 -13.81
CA GLU A 109 20.42 16.10 -13.09
C GLU A 109 20.09 14.70 -12.59
N GLY A 110 20.22 13.67 -13.43
CA GLY A 110 19.94 12.30 -13.01
C GLY A 110 20.95 11.79 -11.98
N VAL A 111 22.23 12.21 -12.07
CA VAL A 111 23.21 11.92 -11.03
C VAL A 111 22.81 12.56 -9.70
N GLU A 112 22.35 13.82 -9.73
CA GLU A 112 21.84 14.49 -8.53
C GLU A 112 20.55 13.85 -8.01
N ARG A 113 19.61 13.49 -8.90
CA ARG A 113 18.38 12.76 -8.53
C ARG A 113 18.71 11.45 -7.81
N ARG A 114 19.68 10.69 -8.33
CA ARG A 114 20.09 9.38 -7.76
C ARG A 114 20.90 9.53 -6.48
N SER A 115 21.75 10.55 -6.34
CA SER A 115 22.56 10.79 -5.13
C SER A 115 21.71 11.13 -3.91
N ARG A 116 20.50 11.67 -4.13
CA ARG A 116 19.55 11.99 -3.06
C ARG A 116 18.95 10.77 -2.37
N HIS A 117 19.13 9.54 -2.89
CA HIS A 117 18.61 8.27 -2.31
C HIS A 117 17.12 8.34 -1.90
N ARG A 118 16.30 9.07 -2.68
CA ARG A 118 14.89 9.31 -2.34
C ARG A 118 14.01 8.89 -3.50
N LEU A 119 13.02 8.05 -3.20
CA LEU A 119 11.96 7.68 -4.12
C LEU A 119 11.31 8.95 -4.68
N GLN A 120 11.23 9.07 -6.01
CA GLN A 120 10.37 10.06 -6.65
C GLN A 120 8.93 9.69 -6.32
N ARG A 121 8.30 10.50 -5.46
CA ARG A 121 6.88 10.34 -5.15
C ARG A 121 6.08 10.85 -6.34
N ARG A 122 5.21 10.01 -6.90
CA ARG A 122 4.26 10.42 -7.94
C ARG A 122 3.43 11.59 -7.41
N GLN A 123 3.22 12.59 -8.24
CA GLN A 123 2.38 13.74 -7.88
C GLN A 123 0.93 13.28 -7.83
N TYR A 124 0.33 13.29 -6.64
CA TYR A 124 -1.10 13.00 -6.47
C TYR A 124 -1.91 14.23 -6.85
N HIS A 125 -2.93 14.06 -7.70
CA HIS A 125 -3.82 15.13 -8.12
C HIS A 125 -5.29 14.70 -7.99
N ALA A 126 -6.09 15.54 -7.36
CA ALA A 126 -7.56 15.46 -7.31
C ALA A 126 -8.10 16.87 -7.56
N LYS A 127 -9.19 17.00 -8.32
CA LYS A 127 -9.66 18.30 -8.81
C LYS A 127 -10.35 19.13 -7.71
N GLY A 128 -11.07 18.48 -6.81
CA GLY A 128 -11.82 19.10 -5.71
C GLY A 128 -12.39 18.01 -4.80
N PRO A 129 -13.08 18.37 -3.71
CA PRO A 129 -13.76 17.40 -2.87
C PRO A 129 -14.81 16.62 -3.66
N ASN A 130 -15.04 15.37 -3.26
CA ASN A 130 -15.95 14.42 -3.95
C ASN A 130 -15.54 14.09 -5.40
N PHE A 131 -14.35 14.48 -5.84
CA PHE A 131 -13.84 14.02 -7.12
C PHE A 131 -13.45 12.54 -7.05
N ILE A 132 -12.75 12.15 -5.98
CA ILE A 132 -12.35 10.77 -5.75
C ILE A 132 -12.33 10.43 -4.26
N TRP A 133 -12.99 9.35 -3.86
CA TRP A 133 -12.88 8.77 -2.53
C TRP A 133 -11.98 7.53 -2.57
N HIS A 134 -11.19 7.34 -1.53
CA HIS A 134 -10.24 6.24 -1.37
C HIS A 134 -10.74 5.37 -0.22
N ILE A 135 -11.13 4.12 -0.50
CA ILE A 135 -11.64 3.16 0.47
C ILE A 135 -10.61 2.06 0.72
N ASP A 136 -10.51 1.58 1.96
CA ASP A 136 -9.51 0.56 2.32
C ASP A 136 -9.79 -0.09 3.69
N GLY A 137 -9.27 -1.30 3.86
CA GLY A 137 -9.25 -2.01 5.13
C GLY A 137 -7.95 -1.78 5.93
N TYR A 138 -8.04 -1.83 7.25
CA TYR A 138 -6.91 -1.74 8.17
C TYR A 138 -6.88 -2.92 9.14
N ASP A 139 -5.95 -3.85 8.87
CA ASP A 139 -5.93 -5.18 9.49
C ASP A 139 -5.04 -5.30 10.74
N LYS A 140 -4.54 -4.20 11.30
CA LYS A 140 -3.59 -4.27 12.43
C LYS A 140 -4.20 -4.82 13.73
N LEU A 141 -5.51 -4.69 13.91
CA LEU A 141 -6.23 -5.25 15.06
C LEU A 141 -7.01 -6.54 14.73
N LYS A 142 -6.91 -7.01 13.48
CA LYS A 142 -7.56 -8.25 13.02
C LYS A 142 -7.17 -9.51 13.81
N PRO A 143 -5.92 -9.67 14.30
CA PRO A 143 -5.57 -10.78 15.21
C PRO A 143 -6.34 -10.81 16.54
N TYR A 144 -7.06 -9.73 16.86
CA TYR A 144 -7.89 -9.58 18.06
C TYR A 144 -9.39 -9.48 17.72
N GLY A 145 -9.75 -9.77 16.46
CA GLY A 145 -11.13 -9.75 15.97
C GLY A 145 -11.65 -8.37 15.53
N PHE A 146 -10.84 -7.30 15.62
CA PHE A 146 -11.26 -5.95 15.22
C PHE A 146 -10.75 -5.61 13.81
N CYS A 147 -11.65 -5.61 12.84
CA CYS A 147 -11.39 -5.18 11.48
C CYS A 147 -11.83 -3.72 11.31
N ILE A 148 -10.92 -2.84 10.89
CA ILE A 148 -11.24 -1.43 10.66
C ILE A 148 -11.37 -1.19 9.15
N HIS A 149 -12.39 -0.44 8.73
CA HIS A 149 -12.57 -0.01 7.34
C HIS A 149 -12.78 1.50 7.29
N GLY A 150 -12.18 2.15 6.30
CA GLY A 150 -12.21 3.61 6.21
C GLY A 150 -12.41 4.13 4.80
N CYS A 151 -12.77 5.41 4.73
CA CYS A 151 -12.78 6.17 3.50
C CYS A 151 -12.23 7.57 3.75
N ILE A 152 -11.44 8.05 2.79
CA ILE A 152 -10.92 9.41 2.79
C ILE A 152 -11.20 10.09 1.46
N ASP A 153 -11.65 11.34 1.51
CA ASP A 153 -11.75 12.18 0.33
C ASP A 153 -10.35 12.55 -0.19
N GLY A 154 -10.13 12.34 -1.48
CA GLY A 154 -8.82 12.43 -2.09
C GLY A 154 -8.23 13.84 -2.15
N TYR A 155 -9.08 14.86 -2.22
CA TYR A 155 -8.69 16.26 -2.30
C TYR A 155 -8.49 16.86 -0.91
N SER A 156 -9.57 16.92 -0.13
CA SER A 156 -9.63 17.57 1.18
C SER A 156 -8.89 16.78 2.26
N ARG A 157 -8.74 15.45 2.07
CA ARG A 157 -8.26 14.49 3.06
C ARG A 157 -9.19 14.36 4.27
N LYS A 158 -10.47 14.68 4.10
CA LYS A 158 -11.50 14.44 5.11
C LYS A 158 -11.76 12.94 5.21
N ILE A 159 -11.76 12.41 6.42
CA ILE A 159 -12.25 11.07 6.72
C ILE A 159 -13.76 11.09 6.58
N MET A 160 -14.26 10.28 5.65
CA MET A 160 -15.67 10.19 5.30
C MET A 160 -16.38 9.20 6.22
N TRP A 161 -15.76 8.05 6.44
CA TRP A 161 -16.12 7.12 7.51
C TRP A 161 -14.88 6.42 8.05
N LEU A 162 -15.00 5.90 9.26
CA LEU A 162 -14.01 5.06 9.92
C LEU A 162 -14.74 4.13 10.87
N GLN A 163 -14.92 2.88 10.45
CA GLN A 163 -15.77 1.91 11.12
C GLN A 163 -14.95 0.71 11.58
N VAL A 164 -15.37 0.11 12.70
CA VAL A 164 -14.82 -1.14 13.21
C VAL A 164 -15.92 -2.19 13.20
N GLY A 165 -15.56 -3.42 12.83
CA GLY A 165 -16.45 -4.56 12.90
C GLY A 165 -15.67 -5.86 13.02
N ARG A 166 -16.38 -6.99 13.05
CA ARG A 166 -15.79 -8.33 13.19
C ARG A 166 -15.02 -8.77 11.94
N THR A 167 -15.48 -8.32 10.78
CA THR A 167 -14.92 -8.70 9.48
C THR A 167 -14.90 -7.51 8.54
N ASN A 168 -13.83 -7.42 7.76
CA ASN A 168 -13.75 -6.55 6.59
C ASN A 168 -13.72 -7.36 5.28
N ASN A 169 -14.02 -8.66 5.34
CA ASN A 169 -14.09 -9.51 4.15
C ASN A 169 -15.53 -9.64 3.63
N HIS A 170 -16.53 -9.15 4.38
CA HIS A 170 -17.94 -9.26 4.00
C HIS A 170 -18.37 -8.06 3.13
N PRO A 171 -18.72 -8.27 1.85
CA PRO A 171 -19.05 -7.17 0.96
C PRO A 171 -20.28 -6.36 1.40
N GLY A 172 -21.27 -6.99 2.03
CA GLY A 172 -22.48 -6.31 2.51
C GLY A 172 -22.25 -5.34 3.67
N ILE A 173 -21.32 -5.65 4.57
CA ILE A 173 -20.94 -4.76 5.68
C ILE A 173 -20.20 -3.53 5.14
N ILE A 174 -19.30 -3.75 4.18
CA ILE A 174 -18.58 -2.63 3.56
C ILE A 174 -19.51 -1.78 2.69
N ALA A 175 -20.50 -2.40 2.03
CA ALA A 175 -21.56 -1.71 1.32
C ALA A 175 -22.44 -0.86 2.25
N SER A 176 -22.78 -1.33 3.45
CA SER A 176 -23.59 -0.55 4.41
C SER A 176 -22.84 0.71 4.86
N TYR A 177 -21.55 0.61 5.20
CA TYR A 177 -20.73 1.78 5.53
C TYR A 177 -20.70 2.82 4.40
N PHE A 178 -20.61 2.35 3.16
CA PHE A 178 -20.65 3.24 1.99
C PHE A 178 -22.00 3.91 1.83
N LEU A 179 -23.10 3.17 1.87
CA LEU A 179 -24.46 3.70 1.72
C LEU A 179 -24.84 4.66 2.84
N ASP A 180 -24.49 4.36 4.09
CA ASP A 180 -24.67 5.26 5.22
C ASP A 180 -23.89 6.57 5.02
N CYS A 181 -22.66 6.50 4.48
CA CYS A 181 -21.91 7.70 4.14
C CYS A 181 -22.57 8.50 3.01
N VAL A 182 -23.02 7.83 1.94
CA VAL A 182 -23.68 8.50 0.80
C VAL A 182 -24.96 9.19 1.27
N GLN A 183 -25.77 8.54 2.09
CA GLN A 183 -26.97 9.13 2.68
C GLN A 183 -26.64 10.35 3.55
N ASN A 184 -25.66 10.23 4.45
CA ASN A 184 -25.26 11.33 5.33
C ASN A 184 -24.67 12.54 4.58
N VAL A 185 -24.00 12.30 3.45
CA VAL A 185 -23.44 13.35 2.58
C VAL A 185 -24.51 13.93 1.64
N GLY A 186 -25.59 13.20 1.38
CA GLY A 186 -26.60 13.54 0.38
C GLY A 186 -26.16 13.25 -1.07
N GLY A 187 -25.15 12.40 -1.25
CA GLY A 187 -24.59 12.10 -2.57
C GLY A 187 -23.27 11.33 -2.51
N THR A 188 -22.78 10.92 -3.68
CA THR A 188 -21.54 10.15 -3.85
C THR A 188 -20.46 10.96 -4.58
N ALA A 189 -19.21 10.51 -4.50
CA ALA A 189 -18.13 11.03 -5.31
C ALA A 189 -18.29 10.64 -6.79
N ARG A 190 -17.61 11.37 -7.69
CA ARG A 190 -17.52 10.95 -9.10
C ARG A 190 -16.84 9.61 -9.28
N VAL A 191 -15.83 9.36 -8.45
CA VAL A 191 -15.02 8.16 -8.51
C VAL A 191 -14.80 7.60 -7.12
N ILE A 192 -15.04 6.30 -6.95
CA ILE A 192 -14.56 5.54 -5.80
C ILE A 192 -13.34 4.75 -6.25
N ARG A 193 -12.30 4.73 -5.41
CA ARG A 193 -11.10 3.91 -5.62
C ARG A 193 -10.96 2.94 -4.47
N GLY A 194 -10.95 1.66 -4.80
CA GLY A 194 -10.59 0.57 -3.91
C GLY A 194 -9.54 -0.33 -4.56
N ASP A 195 -9.13 -1.35 -3.83
CA ASP A 195 -8.31 -2.42 -4.37
C ASP A 195 -9.17 -3.51 -5.03
N PHE A 196 -8.52 -4.56 -5.55
CA PHE A 196 -9.18 -5.71 -6.18
C PHE A 196 -9.76 -6.71 -5.16
N GLY A 197 -9.96 -6.29 -3.91
CA GLY A 197 -10.58 -7.11 -2.89
C GLY A 197 -12.03 -7.48 -3.23
N THR A 198 -12.42 -8.71 -2.90
CA THR A 198 -13.79 -9.21 -3.08
C THR A 198 -14.80 -8.44 -2.24
N GLU A 199 -14.34 -7.87 -1.13
CA GLU A 199 -15.11 -7.03 -0.23
C GLU A 199 -15.61 -5.74 -0.88
N ASN A 200 -14.90 -5.23 -1.90
CA ASN A 200 -15.23 -3.97 -2.58
C ASN A 200 -16.18 -4.16 -3.77
N VAL A 201 -16.52 -5.40 -4.14
CA VAL A 201 -17.34 -5.72 -5.33
C VAL A 201 -18.73 -5.10 -5.24
N ARG A 202 -19.38 -5.13 -4.08
CA ARG A 202 -20.71 -4.54 -3.90
C ARG A 202 -20.68 -3.01 -3.94
N ILE A 203 -19.66 -2.36 -3.36
CA ILE A 203 -19.47 -0.91 -3.52
C ILE A 203 -19.30 -0.54 -4.99
N ALA A 204 -18.51 -1.31 -5.75
CA ALA A 204 -18.32 -1.06 -7.17
C ALA A 204 -19.64 -1.13 -7.94
N ALA A 205 -20.48 -2.14 -7.67
CA ALA A 205 -21.80 -2.26 -8.28
C ALA A 205 -22.72 -1.08 -7.91
N ILE A 206 -22.83 -0.76 -6.61
CA ILE A 206 -23.64 0.37 -6.12
C ILE A 206 -23.19 1.68 -6.76
N GLN A 207 -21.88 1.96 -6.74
CA GLN A 207 -21.35 3.21 -7.28
C GLN A 207 -21.65 3.37 -8.78
N ARG A 208 -21.56 2.28 -9.55
CA ARG A 208 -21.90 2.29 -10.97
C ARG A 208 -23.39 2.51 -11.21
N TYR A 209 -24.24 1.90 -10.39
CA TYR A 209 -25.68 2.10 -10.40
C TYR A 209 -26.04 3.57 -10.10
N LEU A 210 -25.55 4.10 -8.97
CA LEU A 210 -25.81 5.48 -8.53
C LEU A 210 -25.30 6.54 -9.52
N ARG A 211 -24.39 6.18 -10.43
CA ARG A 211 -23.81 7.09 -11.42
C ARG A 211 -24.09 6.72 -12.86
N HIS A 212 -25.04 5.83 -13.12
CA HIS A 212 -25.29 5.33 -14.48
C HIS A 212 -25.78 6.44 -15.44
N GLU A 213 -26.56 7.41 -14.94
CA GLU A 213 -27.09 8.55 -15.71
C GLU A 213 -26.25 9.84 -15.61
N ALA A 214 -25.09 9.80 -14.94
CA ALA A 214 -24.30 11.01 -14.75
C ALA A 214 -23.68 11.52 -16.06
N ASP A 215 -23.73 12.84 -16.28
CA ASP A 215 -23.21 13.51 -17.48
C ASP A 215 -21.72 13.94 -17.33
N ASP A 216 -20.85 12.99 -17.01
CA ASP A 216 -19.40 13.23 -17.06
C ASP A 216 -18.59 12.00 -17.45
N SER A 217 -17.31 12.20 -17.78
CA SER A 217 -16.44 11.15 -18.32
C SER A 217 -16.23 9.93 -17.41
N MET A 218 -16.59 10.04 -16.13
CA MET A 218 -16.44 9.00 -15.10
C MET A 218 -17.79 8.39 -14.70
N SER A 219 -18.86 8.54 -15.49
CA SER A 219 -20.16 7.90 -15.24
C SER A 219 -20.16 6.39 -15.43
N GLY A 220 -21.20 5.74 -14.88
CA GLY A 220 -21.44 4.30 -14.96
C GLY A 220 -20.20 3.49 -14.57
N GLU A 221 -19.78 2.57 -15.44
CA GLU A 221 -18.64 1.66 -15.23
C GLU A 221 -17.33 2.35 -14.80
N LYS A 222 -17.09 3.59 -15.24
CA LYS A 222 -15.85 4.33 -14.95
C LYS A 222 -15.86 5.00 -13.57
N SER A 223 -16.99 4.98 -12.87
CA SER A 223 -17.16 5.60 -11.54
C SER A 223 -16.50 4.81 -10.41
N PHE A 224 -16.00 3.60 -10.69
CA PHE A 224 -15.19 2.81 -9.76
C PHE A 224 -13.84 2.43 -10.39
N LEU A 225 -12.75 2.76 -9.70
CA LEU A 225 -11.39 2.44 -10.12
C LEU A 225 -10.78 1.36 -9.23
N TYR A 226 -10.64 0.16 -9.77
CA TYR A 226 -9.79 -0.87 -9.18
C TYR A 226 -8.32 -0.50 -9.34
N SER A 227 -7.57 -0.53 -8.26
CA SER A 227 -6.14 -0.20 -8.28
C SER A 227 -5.33 -1.08 -7.34
N ARG A 228 -4.02 -1.20 -7.57
CA ARG A 228 -3.14 -1.84 -6.57
C ARG A 228 -3.12 -0.99 -5.30
N SER A 229 -3.01 -1.60 -4.11
CA SER A 229 -2.92 -0.89 -2.81
C SER A 229 -1.94 0.29 -2.81
N VAL A 230 -0.78 0.15 -3.46
CA VAL A 230 0.22 1.23 -3.66
C VAL A 230 -0.29 2.49 -4.39
N SER A 231 -1.45 2.41 -5.04
CA SER A 231 -2.14 3.50 -5.74
C SER A 231 -3.24 4.16 -4.90
N ASN A 232 -3.62 3.53 -3.77
CA ASN A 232 -4.59 4.02 -2.78
C ASN A 232 -3.93 4.97 -1.77
N GLN A 233 -3.12 5.90 -2.30
CA GLN A 233 -2.08 6.59 -1.53
C GLN A 233 -2.61 7.42 -0.36
N ARG A 234 -3.85 7.92 -0.43
CA ARG A 234 -4.40 8.84 0.56
C ARG A 234 -4.76 8.13 1.85
N ILE A 235 -5.49 7.03 1.74
CA ILE A 235 -5.93 6.26 2.88
C ILE A 235 -4.78 5.47 3.48
N GLU A 236 -3.91 4.90 2.65
CA GLU A 236 -2.68 4.22 3.09
C GLU A 236 -1.72 5.16 3.85
N ALA A 237 -1.53 6.39 3.36
CA ALA A 237 -0.75 7.39 4.10
C ALA A 237 -1.43 7.79 5.42
N TRP A 238 -2.76 7.77 5.46
CA TRP A 238 -3.54 8.07 6.64
C TRP A 238 -3.50 6.93 7.68
N TRP A 239 -3.49 5.66 7.27
CA TRP A 239 -3.26 4.52 8.16
C TRP A 239 -1.97 4.66 8.95
N GLY A 240 -0.90 5.16 8.31
CA GLY A 240 0.33 5.50 9.01
C GLY A 240 0.16 6.55 10.12
N GLN A 241 -0.79 7.48 9.97
CA GLN A 241 -1.14 8.45 11.03
C GLN A 241 -1.94 7.79 12.13
N LEU A 242 -3.01 7.03 11.80
CA LEU A 242 -3.80 6.27 12.76
C LEU A 242 -2.92 5.33 13.59
N ARG A 243 -1.89 4.75 12.97
CA ARG A 243 -0.89 3.94 13.66
C ARG A 243 -0.24 4.71 14.80
N ARG A 244 0.41 5.83 14.47
CA ARG A 244 1.17 6.64 15.42
C ARG A 244 0.31 7.32 16.48
N SER A 245 -0.96 7.59 16.19
CA SER A 245 -1.80 8.40 17.08
C SER A 245 -2.74 7.58 17.98
N ALA A 246 -3.08 6.34 17.63
CA ALA A 246 -4.07 5.56 18.38
C ALA A 246 -3.80 4.04 18.34
N SER A 247 -3.81 3.42 17.16
CA SER A 247 -3.86 1.95 17.06
C SER A 247 -2.60 1.21 17.52
N ASP A 248 -1.44 1.88 17.66
CA ASP A 248 -0.25 1.28 18.28
C ASP A 248 -0.50 0.96 19.76
N TRP A 249 -1.22 1.84 20.48
CA TRP A 249 -1.56 1.62 21.90
C TRP A 249 -2.45 0.40 22.07
N TRP A 250 -3.52 0.26 21.26
CA TRP A 250 -4.39 -0.93 21.28
C TRP A 250 -3.64 -2.21 20.95
N MET A 251 -2.72 -2.17 19.98
CA MET A 251 -1.90 -3.34 19.69
C MET A 251 -1.05 -3.76 20.88
N THR A 252 -0.42 -2.80 21.57
CA THR A 252 0.35 -3.10 22.79
C THR A 252 -0.55 -3.64 23.90
N HIS A 253 -1.73 -3.04 24.10
CA HIS A 253 -2.69 -3.47 25.12
C HIS A 253 -3.15 -4.91 24.91
N PHE A 254 -3.58 -5.28 23.70
CA PHE A 254 -4.02 -6.64 23.42
C PHE A 254 -2.88 -7.65 23.36
N GLU A 255 -1.69 -7.25 22.90
CA GLU A 255 -0.51 -8.11 22.94
C GLU A 255 -0.09 -8.43 24.38
N GLN A 256 -0.25 -7.49 25.31
CA GLN A 256 -0.03 -7.75 26.74
C GLN A 256 -1.02 -8.78 27.30
N LEU A 257 -2.30 -8.75 26.90
CA LEU A 257 -3.26 -9.79 27.29
C LEU A 257 -2.83 -11.17 26.78
N ARG A 258 -2.37 -11.24 25.52
CA ARG A 258 -1.87 -12.48 24.91
C ARG A 258 -0.64 -13.02 25.63
N ILE A 259 0.40 -12.21 25.82
CA ILE A 259 1.66 -12.63 26.47
C ILE A 259 1.43 -13.03 27.93
N SER A 260 0.45 -12.42 28.61
CA SER A 260 0.09 -12.78 29.99
C SER A 260 -0.74 -14.07 30.09
N GLY A 261 -1.07 -14.71 28.97
CA GLY A 261 -1.94 -15.90 28.94
C GLY A 261 -3.42 -15.61 29.17
N LEU A 262 -3.84 -14.33 29.14
CA LEU A 262 -5.22 -13.90 29.37
C LEU A 262 -6.06 -13.85 28.08
N TYR A 263 -5.43 -13.98 26.91
CA TYR A 263 -6.11 -14.00 25.61
C TYR A 263 -5.52 -15.10 24.73
N CYS A 264 -6.41 -15.84 24.07
CA CYS A 264 -6.08 -16.91 23.13
C CYS A 264 -7.00 -16.74 21.93
N ASP A 265 -6.44 -16.48 20.75
CA ASP A 265 -7.20 -16.30 19.51
C ASP A 265 -7.79 -17.60 18.95
N ALA A 266 -7.38 -18.75 19.48
CA ALA A 266 -7.99 -20.04 19.22
C ALA A 266 -9.19 -20.35 20.13
N ASP A 267 -9.41 -19.55 21.19
CA ASP A 267 -10.52 -19.72 22.13
C ASP A 267 -11.68 -18.79 21.76
N VAL A 268 -12.81 -19.38 21.37
CA VAL A 268 -14.00 -18.64 20.94
C VAL A 268 -14.57 -17.79 22.08
N VAL A 269 -14.54 -18.24 23.32
CA VAL A 269 -15.04 -17.47 24.47
C VAL A 269 -14.16 -16.23 24.67
N HIS A 270 -12.84 -16.38 24.56
CA HIS A 270 -11.93 -15.25 24.67
C HIS A 270 -12.18 -14.22 23.56
N VAL A 271 -12.35 -14.67 22.31
CA VAL A 271 -12.64 -13.77 21.18
C VAL A 271 -13.97 -13.03 21.36
N GLU A 272 -15.05 -13.74 21.73
CA GLU A 272 -16.36 -13.13 21.94
C GLU A 272 -16.36 -12.15 23.12
N CYS A 273 -15.78 -12.53 24.27
CA CYS A 273 -15.63 -11.64 25.42
C CYS A 273 -14.84 -10.37 25.06
N LEU A 274 -13.76 -10.51 24.28
CA LEU A 274 -12.93 -9.37 23.89
C LEU A 274 -13.71 -8.41 22.99
N LEU A 275 -14.43 -8.93 22.00
CA LEU A 275 -15.28 -8.12 21.13
C LEU A 275 -16.37 -7.41 21.95
N PHE A 276 -17.01 -8.11 22.88
CA PHE A 276 -18.09 -7.57 23.72
C PHE A 276 -17.62 -6.37 24.55
N CYS A 277 -16.44 -6.50 25.18
CA CYS A 277 -15.94 -5.49 26.09
C CYS A 277 -15.33 -4.27 25.39
N TYR A 278 -14.75 -4.45 24.20
CA TYR A 278 -13.91 -3.42 23.57
C TYR A 278 -14.48 -2.82 22.27
N MET A 279 -15.46 -3.46 21.60
CA MET A 279 -15.96 -2.97 20.29
C MET A 279 -16.49 -1.55 20.37
N ALA A 280 -17.35 -1.26 21.36
CA ALA A 280 -17.93 0.08 21.54
C ALA A 280 -16.86 1.15 21.83
N ILE A 281 -15.88 0.83 22.69
CA ILE A 281 -14.80 1.75 23.05
C ILE A 281 -13.91 2.07 21.85
N ILE A 282 -13.53 1.04 21.08
CA ILE A 282 -12.73 1.23 19.85
C ILE A 282 -13.53 2.04 18.83
N HIS A 283 -14.81 1.74 18.66
CA HIS A 283 -15.68 2.50 17.76
C HIS A 283 -15.72 3.98 18.14
N GLU A 284 -15.99 4.31 19.40
CA GLU A 284 -16.00 5.70 19.88
C GLU A 284 -14.67 6.41 19.70
N GLU A 285 -13.56 5.71 19.98
CA GLU A 285 -12.23 6.28 19.76
C GLU A 285 -11.97 6.56 18.28
N LEU A 286 -12.37 5.68 17.37
CA LEU A 286 -12.26 5.90 15.93
C LEU A 286 -13.08 7.12 15.51
N GLN A 287 -14.31 7.28 16.01
CA GLN A 287 -15.10 8.50 15.75
C GLN A 287 -14.39 9.76 16.25
N ARG A 288 -13.78 9.70 17.44
CA ARG A 288 -12.97 10.81 17.99
C ARG A 288 -11.75 11.10 17.12
N VAL A 289 -11.03 10.08 16.67
CA VAL A 289 -9.86 10.22 15.78
C VAL A 289 -10.27 10.86 14.45
N ALA A 290 -11.36 10.39 13.84
CA ALA A 290 -11.88 10.95 12.59
C ALA A 290 -12.28 12.43 12.77
N ARG A 291 -12.96 12.77 13.88
CA ARG A 291 -13.33 14.16 14.21
C ARG A 291 -12.10 15.06 14.39
N LEU A 292 -11.13 14.63 15.19
CA LEU A 292 -9.90 15.39 15.44
C LEU A 292 -9.10 15.57 14.14
N TRP A 293 -9.00 14.53 13.32
CA TRP A 293 -8.39 14.62 12.00
C TRP A 293 -9.17 15.58 11.08
N ASN A 294 -10.48 15.51 11.03
CA ASN A 294 -11.23 16.39 10.13
C ASN A 294 -11.11 17.87 10.53
N LEU A 295 -10.89 18.14 11.81
CA LEU A 295 -10.69 19.49 12.34
C LEU A 295 -9.24 19.96 12.27
N HIS A 296 -8.21 19.10 12.30
CA HIS A 296 -6.82 19.56 12.39
C HIS A 296 -6.39 20.39 11.16
N ARG A 297 -5.43 21.30 11.34
CA ARG A 297 -4.89 22.11 10.24
C ARG A 297 -3.69 21.42 9.61
N ILE A 298 -3.80 21.09 8.33
CA ILE A 298 -2.68 20.57 7.55
C ILE A 298 -1.83 21.72 7.05
N ARG A 299 -0.53 21.67 7.36
CA ARG A 299 0.45 22.69 6.98
C ARG A 299 0.78 22.61 5.48
N PRO A 300 1.11 23.75 4.84
CA PRO A 300 1.65 23.77 3.48
C PRO A 300 2.90 22.88 3.37
N SER A 301 3.00 22.11 2.30
CA SER A 301 4.20 21.34 2.00
C SER A 301 5.00 22.03 0.90
N THR A 302 6.25 22.40 1.20
CA THR A 302 7.18 22.95 0.21
C THR A 302 7.56 21.97 -0.91
N ARG A 303 7.19 20.69 -0.77
CA ARG A 303 7.57 19.60 -1.70
C ARG A 303 6.40 19.01 -2.48
N ASN A 304 5.16 19.37 -2.18
CA ASN A 304 3.97 18.81 -2.83
C ASN A 304 2.88 19.89 -2.94
N ASN A 305 3.06 20.84 -3.86
CA ASN A 305 2.14 21.95 -4.08
C ASN A 305 0.75 21.54 -4.60
N SER A 306 0.61 20.30 -5.07
CA SER A 306 -0.62 19.76 -5.67
C SER A 306 -1.67 19.29 -4.66
N SER A 307 -1.34 19.20 -3.37
CA SER A 307 -2.31 18.88 -2.32
C SER A 307 -2.70 20.14 -1.55
N PRO A 308 -4.01 20.43 -1.39
CA PRO A 308 -4.46 21.63 -0.69
C PRO A 308 -4.06 21.58 0.79
N HIS A 309 -3.68 22.71 1.36
CA HIS A 309 -3.41 22.87 2.78
C HIS A 309 -4.60 23.56 3.47
N GLY A 310 -4.77 23.35 4.77
CA GLY A 310 -5.98 23.81 5.47
C GLY A 310 -6.58 22.71 6.34
N ARG A 311 -7.79 22.96 6.86
CA ARG A 311 -8.53 21.97 7.64
C ARG A 311 -9.32 21.07 6.68
N PRO A 312 -9.25 19.74 6.79
CA PRO A 312 -9.98 18.84 5.90
C PRO A 312 -11.48 19.13 5.81
N CYS A 313 -12.14 19.44 6.93
CA CYS A 313 -13.56 19.79 6.92
C CYS A 313 -13.85 21.06 6.08
N LEU A 314 -13.06 22.12 6.25
CA LEU A 314 -13.24 23.37 5.50
C LEU A 314 -12.92 23.20 4.01
N LEU A 315 -11.86 22.44 3.69
CA LEU A 315 -11.52 22.13 2.30
C LEU A 315 -12.58 21.29 1.60
N TYR A 316 -13.36 20.53 2.36
CA TYR A 316 -14.45 19.71 1.86
C TYR A 316 -15.75 20.51 1.69
N GLN A 317 -16.10 21.31 2.70
CA GLN A 317 -17.36 22.08 2.76
C GLN A 317 -17.32 23.37 1.93
N HIS A 318 -16.15 23.99 1.83
CA HIS A 318 -15.94 25.28 1.17
C HIS A 318 -14.79 25.21 0.16
N PRO A 319 -14.92 24.39 -0.91
CA PRO A 319 -13.90 24.26 -1.94
C PRO A 319 -13.53 25.59 -2.63
N GLU A 320 -14.45 26.55 -2.66
CA GLU A 320 -14.28 27.89 -3.22
C GLU A 320 -13.11 28.66 -2.58
N ILE A 321 -12.81 28.40 -1.30
CA ILE A 321 -11.68 29.02 -0.57
C ILE A 321 -10.34 28.61 -1.20
N ALA A 322 -10.28 27.43 -1.81
CA ALA A 322 -9.10 26.89 -2.49
C ALA A 322 -9.19 27.00 -4.02
N GLY A 323 -10.16 27.78 -4.54
CA GLY A 323 -10.35 27.99 -5.98
C GLY A 323 -10.82 26.75 -6.74
N THR A 324 -11.56 25.85 -6.08
CA THR A 324 -12.18 24.69 -6.73
C THR A 324 -13.68 24.62 -6.42
N VAL A 325 -14.34 23.56 -6.89
CA VAL A 325 -15.78 23.31 -6.74
C VAL A 325 -16.03 21.94 -6.11
N ASP A 326 -17.25 21.73 -5.61
CA ASP A 326 -17.71 20.41 -5.19
C ASP A 326 -18.00 19.53 -6.43
N TYR A 327 -17.47 18.31 -6.44
CA TYR A 327 -17.67 17.34 -7.52
C TYR A 327 -18.72 16.27 -7.17
N LYS A 328 -19.44 16.42 -6.05
CA LYS A 328 -20.50 15.51 -5.60
C LYS A 328 -21.53 15.25 -6.70
N HIS A 329 -21.98 14.01 -6.76
CA HIS A 329 -23.19 13.62 -7.49
C HIS A 329 -24.29 13.40 -6.48
N ASP A 330 -25.34 14.22 -6.56
CA ASP A 330 -26.51 14.08 -5.69
C ASP A 330 -27.23 12.77 -6.01
N VAL A 331 -27.72 12.10 -4.98
CA VAL A 331 -28.36 10.79 -5.10
C VAL A 331 -29.78 10.87 -4.53
N VAL A 332 -30.74 10.29 -5.23
CA VAL A 332 -32.15 10.21 -4.80
C VAL A 332 -32.30 9.12 -3.73
N ILE A 333 -33.16 9.35 -2.73
CA ILE A 333 -33.36 8.42 -1.62
C ILE A 333 -33.84 7.05 -2.11
N ASP A 334 -34.76 7.01 -3.08
CA ASP A 334 -35.29 5.78 -3.66
C ASP A 334 -34.17 4.89 -4.24
N ASP A 335 -33.17 5.48 -4.89
CA ASP A 335 -32.00 4.75 -5.42
C ASP A 335 -31.13 4.17 -4.31
N LEU A 336 -31.02 4.87 -3.17
CA LEU A 336 -30.31 4.37 -1.99
C LEU A 336 -31.05 3.19 -1.37
N ASP A 337 -32.38 3.26 -1.29
CA ASP A 337 -33.19 2.18 -0.72
C ASP A 337 -33.13 0.92 -1.58
N VAL A 338 -33.18 1.06 -2.91
CA VAL A 338 -32.94 -0.04 -3.85
C VAL A 338 -31.55 -0.63 -3.65
N ALA A 339 -30.51 0.21 -3.59
CA ALA A 339 -29.15 -0.25 -3.39
C ALA A 339 -28.95 -0.97 -2.06
N ARG A 340 -29.54 -0.46 -0.96
CA ARG A 340 -29.55 -1.11 0.35
C ARG A 340 -30.18 -2.49 0.26
N HIS A 341 -31.38 -2.60 -0.31
CA HIS A 341 -32.10 -3.88 -0.40
C HIS A 341 -31.37 -4.93 -1.24
N MET A 342 -30.67 -4.53 -2.30
CA MET A 342 -29.98 -5.47 -3.19
C MET A 342 -28.56 -5.84 -2.73
N CYS A 343 -27.88 -4.95 -2.00
CA CYS A 343 -26.43 -5.07 -1.76
C CYS A 343 -26.02 -5.13 -0.29
N CYS A 344 -26.90 -4.81 0.65
CA CYS A 344 -26.65 -5.06 2.08
C CYS A 344 -27.23 -6.41 2.47
N ASP A 345 -26.59 -7.10 3.41
CA ASP A 345 -27.18 -8.27 4.04
C ASP A 345 -27.71 -7.84 5.40
N ASP A 346 -28.84 -8.42 5.82
CA ASP A 346 -29.37 -8.33 7.19
C ASP A 346 -28.53 -9.18 8.16
N LEU A 347 -27.21 -9.15 8.02
CA LEU A 347 -26.32 -9.79 8.96
C LEU A 347 -26.25 -8.93 10.22
N PRO A 348 -26.39 -9.52 11.41
CA PRO A 348 -26.08 -8.81 12.64
C PRO A 348 -24.65 -8.29 12.51
N MET A 349 -24.50 -6.96 12.44
CA MET A 349 -23.18 -6.31 12.51
C MET A 349 -22.50 -6.58 13.87
N ASP A 350 -23.31 -7.04 14.82
CA ASP A 350 -23.01 -7.14 16.23
C ASP A 350 -22.53 -8.53 16.64
N LEU A 351 -22.11 -8.61 17.90
CA LEU A 351 -21.81 -9.85 18.59
C LEU A 351 -22.92 -10.90 18.41
N SER A 352 -22.55 -12.18 18.50
CA SER A 352 -23.53 -13.28 18.50
C SER A 352 -24.67 -12.93 19.45
N PRO A 353 -25.94 -12.82 19.00
CA PRO A 353 -27.05 -12.42 19.85
C PRO A 353 -27.18 -13.33 21.08
N GLU A 354 -26.88 -14.62 20.92
CA GLU A 354 -26.84 -15.60 22.00
C GLU A 354 -25.73 -15.29 23.02
N PHE A 355 -24.54 -14.92 22.54
CA PHE A 355 -23.44 -14.54 23.41
C PHE A 355 -23.72 -13.23 24.15
N THR A 356 -24.23 -12.22 23.43
CA THR A 356 -24.61 -10.92 24.00
C THR A 356 -25.64 -11.11 25.11
N ALA A 357 -26.71 -11.85 24.86
CA ALA A 357 -27.73 -12.14 25.87
C ALA A 357 -27.13 -12.86 27.09
N ARG A 358 -26.22 -13.82 26.89
CA ARG A 358 -25.54 -14.52 27.99
C ARG A 358 -24.63 -13.59 28.79
N ALA A 359 -23.86 -12.73 28.13
CA ALA A 359 -22.98 -11.77 28.78
C ALA A 359 -23.79 -10.74 29.60
N GLU A 360 -24.91 -10.25 29.06
CA GLU A 360 -25.82 -9.32 29.75
C GLU A 360 -26.45 -9.93 31.01
N VAL A 361 -26.80 -11.22 30.98
CA VAL A 361 -27.28 -11.96 32.15
C VAL A 361 -26.21 -11.99 33.23
N ILE A 362 -24.98 -12.40 32.89
CA ILE A 362 -23.85 -12.43 33.84
C ILE A 362 -23.58 -11.03 34.41
N MET A 363 -23.62 -10.00 33.57
CA MET A 363 -23.44 -8.63 34.04
C MET A 363 -24.53 -8.21 35.02
N THR A 364 -25.76 -8.63 34.80
CA THR A 364 -26.89 -8.32 35.70
C THR A 364 -26.76 -9.04 37.04
N GLU A 365 -26.39 -10.32 37.02
CA GLU A 365 -26.20 -11.14 38.23
C GLU A 365 -25.04 -10.64 39.09
N GLU A 366 -23.92 -10.27 38.47
CA GLU A 366 -22.70 -9.81 39.15
C GLU A 366 -22.67 -8.28 39.39
N GLY A 367 -23.72 -7.55 39.00
CA GLY A 367 -23.81 -6.10 39.17
C GLY A 367 -22.76 -5.29 38.38
N LEU A 368 -22.33 -5.82 37.23
CA LEU A 368 -21.33 -5.22 36.35
C LEU A 368 -21.94 -4.14 35.46
N ARG A 369 -21.09 -3.24 34.96
CA ARG A 369 -21.50 -2.12 34.09
C ARG A 369 -20.78 -2.17 32.76
N VAL A 370 -21.39 -1.54 31.75
CA VAL A 370 -20.76 -1.31 30.44
C VAL A 370 -19.51 -0.45 30.64
N PRO A 371 -18.35 -0.84 30.06
CA PRO A 371 -17.09 -0.16 30.32
C PRO A 371 -16.99 1.14 29.53
N GLU A 372 -16.47 2.20 30.17
CA GLU A 372 -16.27 3.51 29.52
C GLU A 372 -14.83 3.71 29.02
N ASN A 373 -13.91 2.87 29.47
CA ASN A 373 -12.50 2.95 29.11
C ASN A 373 -11.83 1.57 29.07
N ALA A 374 -10.62 1.53 28.51
CA ALA A 374 -9.89 0.28 28.29
C ALA A 374 -9.56 -0.49 29.58
N ASN A 375 -9.41 0.19 30.72
CA ASN A 375 -9.14 -0.48 32.00
C ASN A 375 -10.41 -1.16 32.53
N GLU A 376 -11.55 -0.49 32.45
CA GLU A 376 -12.85 -1.07 32.80
C GLU A 376 -13.20 -2.23 31.87
N ALA A 377 -12.96 -2.08 30.56
CA ALA A 377 -13.17 -3.16 29.60
C ALA A 377 -12.27 -4.36 29.87
N ARG A 378 -11.03 -4.14 30.33
CA ARG A 378 -10.15 -5.22 30.77
C ARG A 378 -10.72 -5.95 31.98
N THR A 379 -11.20 -5.21 32.98
CA THR A 379 -11.81 -5.79 34.17
C THR A 379 -13.04 -6.62 33.80
N LEU A 380 -13.95 -6.06 33.00
CA LEU A 380 -15.15 -6.75 32.54
C LEU A 380 -14.79 -8.01 31.73
N TYR A 381 -13.82 -7.92 30.82
CA TYR A 381 -13.33 -9.04 30.02
C TYR A 381 -12.86 -10.21 30.88
N ILE A 382 -12.03 -9.94 31.90
CA ILE A 382 -11.52 -10.98 32.80
C ILE A 382 -12.65 -11.59 33.61
N THR A 383 -13.58 -10.77 34.13
CA THR A 383 -14.73 -11.26 34.89
C THR A 383 -15.63 -12.15 34.03
N LEU A 384 -15.99 -11.73 32.82
CA LEU A 384 -16.83 -12.52 31.91
C LEU A 384 -16.20 -13.85 31.55
N ILE A 385 -14.88 -13.90 31.27
CA ILE A 385 -14.18 -15.17 31.02
C ILE A 385 -14.30 -16.10 32.23
N ASN A 386 -14.05 -15.58 33.44
CA ASN A 386 -14.10 -16.39 34.65
C ASN A 386 -15.50 -16.93 34.92
N GLU A 387 -16.54 -16.12 34.76
CA GLU A 387 -17.92 -16.57 34.98
C GLU A 387 -18.40 -17.54 33.90
N ILE A 388 -18.09 -17.29 32.62
CA ILE A 388 -18.47 -18.21 31.53
C ILE A 388 -17.80 -19.57 31.72
N ASN A 389 -16.52 -19.59 32.12
CA ASN A 389 -15.77 -20.83 32.37
C ASN A 389 -16.25 -21.62 33.60
N LYS A 390 -17.06 -21.03 34.49
CA LYS A 390 -17.72 -21.79 35.57
C LYS A 390 -18.98 -22.52 35.09
N ILE A 391 -19.54 -22.10 33.96
CA ILE A 391 -20.82 -22.57 33.44
C ILE A 391 -20.62 -23.59 32.30
N ILE A 392 -19.42 -23.62 31.70
CA ILE A 392 -18.97 -24.63 30.73
C ILE A 392 -18.26 -25.75 31.50
#